data_AF-A0A0T2NHQ6-F1
#
_entry.id   AF-A0A0T2NHQ6-F1
#
_cell.length_a   1.000
_cell.length_b   1.000
_cell.length_c   1.000
_cell.angle_alpha   90.00
_cell.angle_beta   90.00
_cell.angle_gamma   90.00
#
_symmetry.space_group_name_H-M   'P 1'
#
loop_
_entity.id
_entity.type
_entity.pdbx_description
1 polymer ?
#
loop_
_entity_poly.entity_id
_entity_poly.type
_entity_poly.pdbx_seq_one_letter_code
_entity_poly.pdbx_strand_id
1 'polypeptide(L)'
;MEASVNEIKKSSLFQSIDGQAIKVPAGFEMPGTEVTVTKDGERLIVEPTGETSKGPLTWAELLDQMETIDVDWPDVDEGLLPLDDIKL
;
A
#
# COMPACT_ATOMS: atom_id res chain seq x y z
N MET A 1 -17.58 -0.17 2.63
CA MET A 1 -16.25 -0.60 3.07
C MET A 1 -15.91 0.23 4.28
N GLU A 2 -16.09 -0.31 5.49
CA GLU A 2 -15.70 0.38 6.71
C GLU A 2 -14.18 0.50 6.73
N ALA A 3 -13.67 1.73 6.77
CA ALA A 3 -12.26 1.97 7.00
C ALA A 3 -11.93 1.44 8.40
N SER A 4 -11.01 0.49 8.49
CA SER A 4 -10.51 -0.03 9.77
C SER A 4 -10.09 1.14 10.66
N VAL A 5 -10.69 1.24 11.84
CA VAL A 5 -10.26 2.19 12.87
C VAL A 5 -8.78 1.96 13.15
N ASN A 6 -7.97 3.02 12.98
CA ASN A 6 -6.56 2.98 13.33
C ASN A 6 -6.43 2.91 14.87
N GLU A 7 -6.19 1.71 15.41
CA GLU A 7 -5.89 1.52 16.82
C GLU A 7 -4.42 1.85 17.09
N ILE A 8 -4.15 2.69 18.10
CA ILE A 8 -2.78 3.10 18.46
C ILE A 8 -2.44 2.56 19.85
N LYS A 9 -1.43 1.69 19.93
CA LYS A 9 -0.87 1.21 21.20
C LYS A 9 0.59 1.64 21.34
N LYS A 10 0.94 2.15 22.52
CA LYS A 10 2.34 2.45 22.87
C LYS A 10 3.06 1.16 23.25
N SER A 11 4.32 1.05 22.85
CA SER A 11 5.17 -0.05 23.28
C SER A 11 6.56 0.43 23.69
N SER A 12 7.27 -0.44 24.41
CA SER A 12 8.62 -0.20 24.87
C SER A 12 9.65 -0.67 23.85
N LEU A 13 10.74 0.09 23.75
CA LEU A 13 11.92 -0.24 22.98
C LEU A 13 12.96 -0.92 23.88
N PHE A 14 13.64 -1.91 23.34
CA PHE A 14 14.68 -2.67 24.02
C PHE A 14 15.93 -2.74 23.15
N GLN A 15 17.11 -2.83 23.76
CA GLN A 15 18.33 -3.16 23.02
C GLN A 15 18.44 -4.68 22.87
N SER A 16 18.76 -5.13 21.66
CA SER A 16 19.13 -6.50 21.34
C SER A 16 20.61 -6.55 20.96
N ILE A 17 21.21 -7.74 20.97
CA ILE A 17 22.62 -7.93 20.60
C ILE A 17 22.91 -7.39 19.19
N ASP A 18 21.95 -7.52 18.28
CA ASP A 18 22.07 -7.11 16.88
C ASP A 18 21.36 -5.78 16.57
N GLY A 19 20.92 -5.01 17.58
CA GLY A 19 20.24 -3.73 17.33
C GLY A 19 19.18 -3.35 18.36
N GLN A 20 17.99 -2.96 17.86
CA GLN A 20 16.86 -2.54 18.69
C GLN A 20 15.64 -3.42 18.42
N ALA A 21 14.90 -3.75 19.48
CA ALA A 21 13.67 -4.54 19.42
C ALA A 21 12.48 -3.72 19.94
N ILE A 22 11.32 -3.93 19.32
CA ILE A 22 10.02 -3.42 19.79
C ILE A 22 9.22 -4.61 20.33
N LYS A 23 8.65 -4.48 21.53
CA LYS A 23 7.68 -5.48 21.99
C LYS A 23 6.37 -5.29 21.23
N VAL A 24 5.87 -6.32 20.57
CA VAL A 24 4.55 -6.25 19.91
C VAL A 24 3.44 -6.17 20.98
N PRO A 25 2.57 -5.14 20.96
CA PRO A 25 1.44 -5.06 21.90
C PRO A 25 0.43 -6.20 21.69
N ALA A 26 -0.30 -6.56 22.75
CA ALA A 26 -1.38 -7.55 22.64
C ALA A 26 -2.44 -7.12 21.61
N GLY A 27 -2.85 -8.05 20.74
CA GLY A 27 -3.78 -7.79 19.63
C GLY A 27 -3.12 -7.21 18.37
N PHE A 28 -1.81 -6.98 18.37
CA PHE A 28 -1.01 -6.59 17.19
C PHE A 28 -0.12 -7.75 16.72
N GLU A 29 -0.42 -8.97 17.16
CA GLU A 29 0.30 -10.19 16.79
C GLU A 29 0.22 -10.41 15.28
N MET A 30 1.37 -10.63 14.66
CA MET A 30 1.44 -10.89 13.23
C MET A 30 1.55 -12.40 12.98
N PRO A 31 0.99 -12.91 11.87
CA PRO A 31 1.15 -14.31 11.50
C PRO A 31 2.60 -14.61 11.09
N GLY A 32 3.04 -15.84 11.31
CA GLY A 32 4.36 -16.32 10.94
C GLY A 32 5.44 -16.10 12.00
N THR A 33 6.68 -16.37 11.63
CA THR A 33 7.87 -16.28 12.52
C THR A 33 8.85 -15.19 12.10
N GLU A 34 8.65 -14.62 10.91
CA GLU A 34 9.56 -13.66 10.28
C GLU A 34 8.77 -12.48 9.73
N VAL A 35 9.42 -11.31 9.69
CA VAL A 35 8.80 -10.04 9.30
C VAL A 35 9.78 -9.24 8.44
N THR A 36 9.25 -8.50 7.48
CA THR A 36 10.00 -7.50 6.70
C THR A 36 9.77 -6.14 7.33
N VAL A 37 10.84 -5.37 7.49
CA VAL A 37 10.79 -4.01 8.06
C VAL A 37 11.27 -3.01 7.01
N THR A 38 10.41 -2.09 6.62
CA THR A 38 10.69 -1.02 5.67
C THR A 38 10.71 0.32 6.39
N LYS A 39 11.71 1.16 6.11
CA LYS A 39 11.79 2.53 6.64
C LYS A 39 11.15 3.52 5.66
N ASP A 40 10.09 4.19 6.10
CA ASP A 40 9.40 5.24 5.35
C ASP A 40 9.52 6.57 6.13
N GLY A 41 10.52 7.37 5.79
CA GLY A 41 10.84 8.60 6.52
C GLY A 41 11.16 8.35 8.00
N GLU A 42 10.28 8.83 8.90
CA GLU A 42 10.36 8.65 10.35
C GLU A 42 9.54 7.44 10.86
N ARG A 43 8.95 6.66 9.96
CA ARG A 43 8.11 5.51 10.28
C ARG A 43 8.81 4.21 9.93
N LEU A 44 8.52 3.18 10.71
CA LEU A 44 8.85 1.80 10.36
C LEU A 44 7.55 1.08 10.02
N ILE A 45 7.51 0.50 8.82
CA ILE A 45 6.42 -0.35 8.33
C ILE A 45 6.90 -1.79 8.53
N VAL A 46 6.12 -2.59 9.27
CA VAL A 46 6.45 -3.96 9.62
C VAL A 46 5.39 -4.88 9.04
N GLU A 47 5.80 -5.83 8.21
CA GLU A 47 4.91 -6.72 7.46
C GLU A 47 5.33 -8.18 7.71
N PRO A 48 4.40 -9.14 7.83
CA PRO A 48 4.78 -10.56 7.96
C PRO A 48 5.48 -11.06 6.70
N THR A 49 6.39 -12.03 6.83
CA THR A 49 7.04 -12.69 5.69
C THR A 49 6.37 -14.05 5.42
N GLY A 50 5.74 -14.23 4.25
CA GLY A 50 5.11 -15.51 3.87
C GLY A 50 4.11 -15.41 2.71
N GLU A 51 3.61 -16.56 2.23
CA GLU A 51 2.62 -16.64 1.13
C GLU A 51 1.32 -15.89 1.44
N THR A 52 0.98 -15.76 2.72
CA THR A 52 -0.16 -14.98 3.22
C THR A 52 0.06 -13.46 3.17
N SER A 53 1.29 -13.01 2.92
CA SER A 53 1.65 -11.59 2.79
C SER A 53 1.49 -11.05 1.38
N LYS A 54 1.06 -11.89 0.43
CA LYS A 54 0.53 -11.42 -0.84
C LYS A 54 -0.82 -10.77 -0.55
N GLY A 55 -0.76 -9.49 -0.17
CA GLY A 55 -1.92 -8.62 -0.22
C GLY A 55 -2.53 -8.59 -1.63
N PRO A 56 -3.62 -7.84 -1.85
CA PRO A 56 -4.08 -7.60 -3.20
C PRO A 56 -2.92 -7.12 -4.07
N LEU A 57 -2.88 -7.58 -5.34
CA LEU A 57 -1.85 -7.20 -6.31
C LEU A 57 -1.59 -5.70 -6.21
N THR A 58 -0.32 -5.31 -6.20
CA THR A 58 0.03 -3.91 -6.37
C THR A 58 -0.51 -3.41 -7.72
N TRP A 59 -0.73 -2.10 -7.84
CA TRP A 59 -1.17 -1.54 -9.12
C TRP A 59 -0.18 -1.88 -10.26
N ALA A 60 1.11 -1.93 -9.95
CA ALA A 60 2.14 -2.33 -10.91
C ALA A 60 1.99 -3.80 -11.35
N GLU A 61 1.81 -4.73 -10.42
CA GLU A 61 1.59 -6.15 -10.75
C GLU A 61 0.28 -6.38 -11.52
N LEU A 62 -0.78 -5.64 -11.17
CA LEU A 62 -2.04 -5.71 -11.88
C LEU A 62 -1.88 -5.21 -13.33
N LEU A 63 -1.20 -4.07 -13.51
CA LEU A 63 -0.94 -3.52 -14.84
C LEU A 63 -0.04 -4.42 -15.67
N ASP A 64 0.94 -5.08 -15.06
CA ASP A 64 1.83 -6.05 -15.74
C ASP A 64 1.04 -7.27 -16.29
N GLN A 65 -0.05 -7.64 -15.62
CA GLN A 65 -0.93 -8.72 -16.08
C GLN A 65 -1.91 -8.30 -17.19
N MET A 66 -2.04 -7.01 -17.51
CA MET A 66 -2.97 -6.54 -18.53
C MET A 66 -2.37 -6.73 -19.93
N GLU A 67 -3.16 -7.34 -20.82
CA GLU A 67 -2.79 -7.46 -22.23
C GLU A 67 -2.97 -6.12 -22.95
N THR A 68 -2.11 -5.86 -23.93
CA THR A 68 -2.26 -4.71 -24.82
C THR A 68 -3.58 -4.82 -25.57
N ILE A 69 -4.40 -3.78 -25.49
CA ILE A 69 -5.62 -3.69 -26.27
C ILE A 69 -5.33 -3.04 -27.62
N ASP A 70 -5.61 -3.77 -28.70
CA ASP A 70 -5.50 -3.30 -30.08
C ASP A 70 -6.90 -2.94 -30.58
N VAL A 71 -7.38 -1.77 -30.14
CA VAL A 71 -8.67 -1.21 -30.58
C VAL A 71 -8.46 0.20 -31.09
N ASP A 72 -9.13 0.53 -32.19
CA ASP A 72 -9.30 1.90 -32.62
C ASP A 72 -10.17 2.63 -31.59
N TRP A 73 -9.57 3.58 -30.89
CA TRP A 73 -10.29 4.39 -29.90
C TRP A 73 -11.24 5.34 -30.64
N PRO A 74 -12.49 5.47 -30.19
CA PRO A 74 -13.42 6.43 -30.77
C PRO A 74 -12.93 7.87 -30.52
N ASP A 75 -13.41 8.80 -31.34
CA ASP A 75 -13.21 10.23 -31.08
C ASP A 75 -13.97 10.63 -29.81
N VAL A 76 -13.25 10.90 -28.73
CA VAL A 76 -13.83 11.31 -27.44
C VAL A 76 -14.37 12.73 -27.47
N ASP A 77 -13.96 13.52 -28.46
CA ASP A 77 -14.41 14.89 -28.66
C ASP A 77 -15.66 14.97 -29.55
N GLU A 78 -16.13 13.84 -30.09
CA GLU A 78 -17.32 13.79 -30.94
C GLU A 78 -18.56 14.28 -30.18
N GLY A 79 -19.15 15.38 -30.66
CA GLY A 79 -20.34 15.98 -30.06
C GLY A 79 -20.08 16.81 -28.81
N LEU A 80 -18.81 17.05 -28.43
CA LEU A 80 -18.50 18.02 -27.38
C LEU A 80 -18.85 19.44 -27.83
N LEU A 81 -19.37 20.21 -26.87
CA LEU A 81 -19.55 21.64 -27.04
C LEU A 81 -18.18 22.34 -27.09
N PRO A 82 -18.08 23.51 -27.76
CA PRO A 82 -16.86 24.29 -27.74
C PRO A 82 -16.43 24.62 -26.30
N LEU A 83 -15.11 24.73 -26.09
CA LEU A 83 -14.54 25.14 -24.82
C LEU A 83 -15.11 26.50 -24.40
N ASP A 84 -15.31 26.68 -23.08
CA ASP A 84 -15.67 27.99 -22.54
C ASP A 84 -14.57 29.02 -22.85
N ASP A 85 -14.99 30.28 -23.07
CA ASP A 85 -14.06 31.39 -23.23
C ASP A 85 -13.14 31.52 -22.00
N ILE A 86 -11.83 31.54 -22.25
CA ILE A 86 -10.83 31.74 -21.21
C ILE A 86 -10.82 33.24 -20.84
N LYS A 87 -11.24 33.56 -19.62
CA LYS A 87 -11.06 34.90 -19.04
C LYS A 87 -9.62 35.04 -18.55
N LEU A 88 -8.80 35.76 -19.30
CA LEU A 88 -7.44 36.15 -18.93
C LEU A 88 -7.42 37.44 -18.10
#